data_AF-A0A8H7GLQ5-F1
#
_entry.id   AF-A0A8H7GLQ5-F1
#
_cell.length_a   1.000
_cell.length_b   1.000
_cell.length_c   1.000
_cell.angle_alpha   90.00
_cell.angle_beta   90.00
_cell.angle_gamma   90.00
#
_symmetry.space_group_name_H-M   'P 1'
#
loop_
_entity.id
_entity.type
_entity.pdbx_description
1 polymer ?
#
loop_
_entity_poly.entity_id
_entity_poly.type
_entity_poly.pdbx_seq_one_letter_code
_entity_poly.pdbx_strand_id
1 'polypeptide(L)'
;MEESQSDSESEVSSYVDKNRELVLTHDIDILFGEKMVSATHGYTIEKLEHFVARLMEIIWEDRSQWDKMSTIAKLKTVTEGLLI
;
A
#
# COMPACT_ATOMS: atom_id res chain seq x y z
N MET A 1 42.51 10.51 9.83
CA MET A 1 42.68 9.42 8.85
C MET A 1 41.32 8.81 8.67
N GLU A 2 40.78 8.96 7.47
CA GLU A 2 39.56 8.27 7.01
C GLU A 2 39.80 6.77 7.02
N GLU A 3 38.83 6.00 7.52
CA GLU A 3 38.60 4.63 7.09
C GLU A 3 37.21 4.56 6.47
N SER A 4 37.17 4.79 5.17
CA SER A 4 36.09 4.41 4.28
C SER A 4 36.20 2.91 4.00
N GLN A 5 35.11 2.15 4.18
CA GLN A 5 34.74 0.88 3.53
C GLN A 5 33.70 0.19 4.43
N SER A 6 32.53 -0.25 4.02
CA SER A 6 31.85 -0.34 2.74
C SER A 6 30.46 -0.86 3.09
N ASP A 7 29.40 -0.05 3.00
CA ASP A 7 28.01 -0.53 3.01
C ASP A 7 27.77 -1.25 1.67
N SER A 8 28.34 -2.45 1.55
CA SER A 8 28.06 -3.33 0.43
C SER A 8 26.64 -3.82 0.63
N GLU A 9 25.67 -3.13 0.02
CA GLU A 9 24.34 -3.65 -0.27
C GLU A 9 24.53 -4.88 -1.17
N SER A 10 24.94 -5.99 -0.55
CA SER A 10 25.07 -7.29 -1.16
C SER A 10 23.78 -7.55 -1.90
N GLU A 11 23.84 -7.71 -3.22
CA GLU A 11 22.73 -8.12 -4.05
C GLU A 11 22.19 -9.44 -3.48
N VAL A 12 21.17 -9.34 -2.62
CA VAL A 12 20.49 -10.51 -2.09
C VAL A 12 19.73 -11.05 -3.28
N SER A 13 20.35 -12.01 -3.98
CA SER A 13 19.66 -13.02 -4.76
C SER A 13 18.77 -13.81 -3.79
N SER A 14 17.72 -13.14 -3.31
CA SER A 14 16.73 -13.70 -2.42
C SER A 14 15.94 -14.68 -3.27
N TYR A 15 16.00 -15.94 -2.87
CA TYR A 15 14.99 -16.89 -3.29
C TYR A 15 13.63 -16.31 -2.91
N VAL A 16 12.91 -15.75 -3.88
CA VAL A 16 11.54 -15.27 -3.70
C VAL A 16 10.67 -16.51 -3.60
N ASP A 17 10.20 -16.81 -2.39
CA ASP A 17 9.25 -17.90 -2.16
C ASP A 17 7.91 -17.52 -2.82
N LYS A 18 7.68 -18.02 -4.03
CA LYS A 18 6.45 -17.79 -4.80
C LYS A 18 5.20 -18.32 -4.11
N ASN A 19 5.33 -19.16 -3.08
CA ASN A 19 4.18 -19.59 -2.27
C ASN A 19 3.70 -18.49 -1.31
N ARG A 20 4.48 -17.42 -1.13
CA ARG A 20 4.15 -16.21 -0.36
C ARG A 20 3.98 -15.00 -1.26
N GLU A 21 3.45 -15.23 -2.46
CA GLU A 21 3.06 -14.17 -3.39
C GLU A 21 1.57 -13.90 -3.25
N LEU A 22 1.21 -12.63 -3.11
CA LEU A 22 -0.18 -12.19 -3.14
C LEU A 22 -0.50 -11.66 -4.54
N VAL A 23 -1.34 -12.38 -5.27
CA VAL A 23 -1.83 -11.95 -6.58
C VAL A 23 -3.06 -11.07 -6.41
N LEU A 24 -2.95 -9.80 -6.79
CA LEU A 24 -4.07 -8.87 -6.79
C LEU A 24 -4.85 -8.99 -8.10
N THR A 25 -6.16 -8.87 -8.00
CA THR A 25 -7.07 -8.87 -9.14
C THR A 25 -7.10 -7.48 -9.79
N HIS A 26 -7.36 -7.43 -11.10
CA HIS A 26 -7.32 -6.20 -11.89
C HIS A 26 -8.32 -5.11 -11.42
N ASP A 27 -9.41 -5.50 -10.75
CA ASP A 27 -10.36 -4.55 -10.16
C ASP A 27 -9.73 -3.67 -9.07
N ILE A 28 -8.70 -4.18 -8.39
CA ILE A 28 -7.97 -3.46 -7.35
C ILE A 28 -7.13 -2.34 -7.97
N ASP A 29 -6.45 -2.62 -9.08
CA ASP A 29 -5.66 -1.63 -9.81
C ASP A 29 -6.55 -0.47 -10.30
N ILE A 30 -7.72 -0.81 -10.86
CA ILE A 30 -8.70 0.19 -11.31
C ILE A 30 -9.23 1.00 -10.12
N LEU A 31 -9.53 0.34 -8.99
CA LEU A 31 -10.06 1.01 -7.81
C LEU A 31 -9.10 2.07 -7.27
N PHE A 32 -7.84 1.71 -7.03
CA PHE A 32 -6.86 2.62 -6.46
C PHE A 32 -6.26 3.58 -7.50
N GLY A 33 -6.01 3.12 -8.72
CA GLY A 33 -5.36 3.92 -9.76
C GLY A 33 -6.28 4.94 -10.43
N GLU A 34 -7.56 4.61 -10.61
CA GLU A 34 -8.48 5.44 -11.38
C GLU A 34 -9.63 5.97 -10.53
N LYS A 35 -10.40 5.08 -9.89
CA LYS A 35 -11.64 5.47 -9.20
C LYS A 35 -11.36 6.35 -7.98
N MET A 36 -10.39 5.97 -7.16
CA MET A 36 -9.99 6.74 -5.98
C MET A 36 -9.47 8.13 -6.38
N VAL A 37 -8.64 8.21 -7.42
CA VAL A 37 -8.10 9.48 -7.93
C VAL A 37 -9.22 10.37 -8.45
N SER A 38 -10.15 9.81 -9.20
CA SER A 38 -11.31 10.55 -9.69
C SER A 38 -12.22 11.04 -8.56
N ALA A 39 -12.47 10.22 -7.55
CA ALA A 39 -13.33 10.56 -6.41
C ALA A 39 -12.74 11.68 -5.53
N THR A 40 -11.41 11.79 -5.52
CA THR A 40 -10.68 12.77 -4.70
C THR A 40 -10.32 14.05 -5.46
N HIS A 41 -10.72 14.20 -6.74
CA HIS A 41 -10.36 15.35 -7.59
C HIS A 41 -10.79 16.73 -7.05
N GLY A 42 -11.76 16.80 -6.13
CA GLY A 42 -12.20 18.04 -5.49
C GLY A 42 -11.83 18.18 -4.02
N TYR A 43 -10.98 17.28 -3.48
CA TYR A 43 -10.62 17.31 -2.07
C TYR A 43 -9.63 18.45 -1.80
N THR A 44 -9.78 19.09 -0.63
CA THR A 44 -8.72 19.97 -0.11
C THR A 44 -7.56 19.12 0.40
N ILE A 45 -6.41 19.77 0.64
CA ILE A 45 -5.24 19.10 1.19
C ILE A 45 -5.59 18.42 2.52
N GLU A 46 -6.32 19.08 3.42
CA GLU A 46 -6.66 18.50 4.73
C GLU A 46 -7.55 17.25 4.59
N LYS A 47 -8.46 17.24 3.61
CA LYS A 47 -9.30 16.06 3.33
C LYS A 47 -8.49 14.89 2.78
N LEU A 48 -7.51 15.17 1.92
CA LEU A 48 -6.59 14.16 1.41
C LEU A 48 -5.73 13.59 2.55
N GLU A 49 -5.19 14.44 3.41
CA GLU A 49 -4.41 14.02 4.57
C GLU A 49 -5.22 13.13 5.52
N HIS A 50 -6.46 13.52 5.83
CA HIS A 50 -7.36 12.68 6.63
C HIS A 50 -7.65 11.33 5.96
N PHE A 51 -7.88 11.32 4.66
CA PHE A 51 -8.11 10.07 3.93
C PHE A 51 -6.87 9.17 3.95
N VAL A 52 -5.69 9.71 3.64
CA VAL A 52 -4.43 8.96 3.68
C VAL A 52 -4.11 8.45 5.08
N ALA A 53 -4.33 9.25 6.13
CA ALA A 53 -4.14 8.83 7.51
C ALA A 53 -4.98 7.58 7.84
N ARG A 54 -6.24 7.56 7.39
CA ARG A 54 -7.12 6.39 7.56
C ARG A 54 -6.63 5.15 6.82
N LEU A 55 -6.08 5.29 5.62
CA LEU A 55 -5.45 4.17 4.91
C LEU A 55 -4.19 3.68 5.66
N MET A 56 -3.39 4.60 6.20
CA MET A 56 -2.18 4.27 6.94
C MET A 56 -2.47 3.55 8.25
N GLU A 57 -3.56 3.89 8.96
CA GLU A 57 -4.00 3.15 10.15
C GLU A 57 -4.27 1.67 9.84
N ILE A 58 -4.96 1.40 8.72
CA ILE A 58 -5.23 0.02 8.25
C ILE A 58 -3.94 -0.73 7.96
N ILE A 59 -3.01 -0.10 7.23
CA ILE A 59 -1.71 -0.70 6.89
C ILE A 59 -0.89 -0.97 8.16
N TRP A 60 -0.92 -0.04 9.12
CA TRP A 60 -0.16 -0.14 10.36
C TRP A 60 -0.66 -1.26 11.26
N GLU A 61 -1.98 -1.46 11.35
CA GLU A 61 -2.62 -2.52 12.12
C GLU A 61 -2.14 -3.91 11.66
N ASP A 62 -2.08 -4.12 10.34
CA ASP A 62 -1.74 -5.41 9.75
C ASP A 62 -0.25 -5.51 9.34
N ARG A 63 0.61 -4.58 9.78
CA ARG A 63 1.99 -4.44 9.25
C ARG A 63 2.84 -5.70 9.39
N SER A 64 2.66 -6.47 10.46
CA SER A 64 3.42 -7.69 10.73
C SER A 64 2.90 -8.94 10.02
N GLN A 65 1.72 -8.87 9.38
CA GLN A 65 1.14 -10.00 8.69
C GLN A 65 1.78 -10.19 7.32
N TRP A 66 2.08 -11.44 6.94
CA TRP A 66 2.56 -11.72 5.58
C TRP A 66 1.40 -11.64 4.58
N ASP A 67 0.26 -12.24 4.92
CA ASP A 67 -0.94 -12.26 4.10
C ASP A 67 -1.65 -10.91 4.19
N LYS A 68 -1.64 -10.17 3.08
CA LYS A 68 -2.26 -8.85 3.00
C LYS A 68 -3.68 -8.88 2.44
N MET A 69 -4.30 -10.04 2.20
CA MET A 69 -5.69 -10.11 1.70
C MET A 69 -6.66 -9.33 2.59
N SER A 70 -6.54 -9.46 3.92
CA SER A 70 -7.35 -8.71 4.87
C SER A 70 -7.13 -7.20 4.77
N THR A 71 -5.87 -6.77 4.70
CA THR A 71 -5.49 -5.36 4.56
C THR A 71 -6.07 -4.76 3.27
N ILE A 72 -5.90 -5.46 2.14
CA ILE A 72 -6.45 -5.08 0.84
C ILE A 72 -7.98 -4.93 0.91
N ALA A 73 -8.68 -5.87 1.55
CA ALA A 73 -10.14 -5.82 1.69
C ALA A 73 -10.62 -4.60 2.52
N LYS A 74 -9.91 -4.29 3.62
CA LYS A 74 -10.17 -3.09 4.44
C LYS A 74 -9.95 -1.81 3.62
N LEU A 75 -8.82 -1.71 2.90
CA LEU A 75 -8.51 -0.57 2.05
C LEU A 75 -9.54 -0.38 0.93
N LYS A 76 -9.96 -1.48 0.29
CA LYS A 76 -11.02 -1.49 -0.72
C LYS A 76 -12.33 -0.94 -0.16
N THR A 77 -12.77 -1.46 1.00
CA THR A 77 -14.01 -1.02 1.66
C THR A 77 -14.00 0.48 1.97
N VAL A 78 -12.90 1.00 2.51
CA VAL A 78 -12.77 2.44 2.81
C VAL A 78 -12.76 3.29 1.54
N THR A 79 -12.09 2.83 0.50
CA THR A 79 -11.99 3.54 -0.78
C THR A 79 -13.31 3.55 -1.54
N GLU A 80 -14.04 2.44 -1.55
CA GLU A 80 -15.38 2.35 -2.14
C GLU A 80 -16.38 3.26 -1.42
N GLY A 81 -16.21 3.49 -0.12
CA GLY A 81 -16.99 4.47 0.64
C GLY A 81 -16.86 5.92 0.15
N LEU A 82 -15.86 6.24 -0.69
CA LEU A 82 -15.74 7.55 -1.35
C LEU A 82 -16.63 7.68 -2.59
N LEU A 83 -17.12 6.57 -3.14
CA LEU A 83 -17.87 6.51 -4.40
C LEU A 83 -19.38 6.57 -4.22
N ILE A 84 -19.86 6.72 -2.98
CA ILE A 84 -21.29 6.72 -2.59
C ILE A 84 -21.76 8.17 -2.40
#